data_AF-X1K990-F1
#
_entry.id   AF-X1K990-F1
#
_cell.length_a   1.000
_cell.length_b   1.000
_cell.length_c   1.000
_cell.angle_alpha   90.00
_cell.angle_beta   90.00
_cell.angle_gamma   90.00
#
_symmetry.space_group_name_H-M   'P 1'
#
loop_
_entity.id
_entity.type
_entity.pdbx_description
1 polymer ?
#
loop_
_entity_poly.entity_id
_entity_poly.type
_entity_poly.pdbx_seq_one_letter_code
_entity_poly.pdbx_strand_id
1 'polypeptide(L)'
;MGALLMAIAVTFQAGCAQSQTSTVQVTSYEDGEVLRYPVILLKGTVADKALTSITAVNESSSRDTRELNGLVHEGQFKVLADLVPGTNRIVLRTGKSETRITLEYKPQTNPYKVRVFYFVGKDGDTRYQTPLPDDNYDFRGKLGTALTLMQTYTAEEMHRLGYGRRTFNTELDEDGKVIVHLLKGPLPAEEYWKPDGVNGGALYGQISRTLSKVAPEPNTRNLVIVGLSRFDP
;
A
#
# COMPACT_ATOMS: atom_id res chain seq x y z
N MET A 1 14.94 63.74 59.56
CA MET A 1 14.55 62.31 59.63
C MET A 1 13.51 62.06 58.56
N GLY A 2 13.90 61.46 57.44
CA GLY A 2 12.98 61.08 56.36
C GLY A 2 13.59 59.88 55.64
N ALA A 3 13.11 58.68 55.98
CA ALA A 3 13.59 57.44 55.39
C ALA A 3 12.89 57.21 54.05
N LEU A 4 13.67 57.14 52.97
CA LEU A 4 13.21 56.81 51.63
C LEU A 4 13.20 55.28 51.50
N LEU A 5 12.01 54.67 51.51
CA LEU A 5 11.81 53.26 51.19
C LEU A 5 11.80 53.09 49.66
N MET A 6 12.78 52.37 49.12
CA MET A 6 12.85 52.02 47.70
C MET A 6 12.31 50.59 47.53
N ALA A 7 11.10 50.45 47.00
CA ALA A 7 10.50 49.16 46.70
C ALA A 7 11.01 48.64 45.35
N ILE A 8 11.70 47.49 45.35
CA ILE A 8 12.10 46.78 44.14
C ILE A 8 10.91 45.93 43.68
N ALA A 9 10.29 46.32 42.56
CA ALA A 9 9.26 45.52 41.91
C ALA A 9 9.92 44.41 41.07
N VAL A 10 9.91 43.18 41.58
CA VAL A 10 10.27 42.00 40.81
C VAL A 10 9.07 41.59 39.97
N THR A 11 9.14 41.83 38.66
CA THR A 11 8.13 41.41 37.71
C THR A 11 8.41 39.96 37.31
N PHE A 12 7.58 39.02 37.78
CA PHE A 12 7.55 37.66 37.24
C PHE A 12 6.88 37.69 35.86
N GLN A 13 7.68 37.58 34.81
CA GLN A 13 7.15 37.24 33.48
C GLN A 13 6.72 35.77 33.50
N ALA A 14 5.41 35.55 33.55
CA ALA A 14 4.83 34.27 33.20
C ALA A 14 5.13 33.99 31.72
N GLY A 15 6.10 33.11 31.47
CA GLY A 15 6.34 32.60 30.12
C GLY A 15 5.11 31.86 29.64
N CYS A 16 4.36 32.44 28.70
CA CYS A 16 3.44 31.68 27.88
C CYS A 16 4.26 30.61 27.17
N ALA A 17 4.08 29.35 27.56
CA ALA A 17 4.59 28.22 26.81
C ALA A 17 4.02 28.32 25.40
N GLN A 18 4.86 28.73 24.44
CA GLN A 18 4.54 28.60 23.03
C GLN A 18 4.32 27.11 22.78
N SER A 19 3.08 26.73 22.51
CA SER A 19 2.75 25.42 21.97
C SER A 19 3.59 25.25 20.71
N GLN A 20 4.65 24.43 20.79
CA GLN A 20 5.40 24.03 19.62
C GLN A 20 4.41 23.37 18.68
N THR A 21 4.06 24.08 17.62
CA THR A 21 3.25 23.55 16.54
C THR A 21 4.09 22.46 15.92
N SER A 22 3.74 21.19 16.17
CA SER A 22 4.50 20.05 15.67
C SER A 22 4.26 19.92 14.16
N THR A 23 4.92 20.76 13.36
CA THR A 23 4.70 20.85 11.91
C THR A 23 5.03 19.52 11.24
N VAL A 24 4.05 18.98 10.52
CA VAL A 24 4.26 17.84 9.61
C VAL A 24 4.75 18.40 8.28
N GLN A 25 5.78 17.79 7.69
CA GLN A 25 6.29 18.18 6.38
C GLN A 25 6.40 16.95 5.49
N VAL A 26 5.75 17.00 4.32
CA VAL A 26 5.88 15.96 3.30
C VAL A 26 7.12 16.26 2.46
N THR A 27 7.99 15.27 2.26
CA THR A 27 9.23 15.40 1.48
C THR A 27 9.27 14.47 0.26
N SER A 28 8.28 13.60 0.14
CA SER A 28 8.23 12.59 -0.91
C SER A 28 7.61 13.08 -2.21
N TYR A 29 6.68 14.04 -2.15
CA TYR A 29 5.94 14.51 -3.33
C TYR A 29 5.79 16.03 -3.28
N GLU A 30 5.65 16.61 -4.47
CA GLU A 30 5.30 18.01 -4.62
C GLU A 30 3.77 18.18 -4.67
N ASP A 31 3.27 19.33 -4.23
CA ASP A 31 1.84 19.65 -4.36
C ASP A 31 1.44 19.74 -5.83
N GLY A 32 0.34 19.09 -6.20
CA GLY A 32 -0.13 18.96 -7.57
C GLY A 32 0.60 17.91 -8.42
N GLU A 33 1.51 17.11 -7.85
CA GLU A 33 2.25 16.10 -8.60
C GLU A 33 1.29 15.07 -9.25
N VAL A 34 1.57 14.73 -10.51
CA VAL A 34 0.76 13.79 -11.29
C VAL A 34 1.34 12.38 -11.20
N LEU A 35 0.54 11.46 -10.67
CA LEU A 35 0.90 10.08 -10.44
C LEU A 35 0.10 9.13 -11.34
N ARG A 36 0.67 7.96 -11.58
CA ARG A 36 0.15 6.96 -12.54
C ARG A 36 -0.17 5.62 -11.88
N TYR A 37 -0.19 5.54 -10.57
CA TYR A 37 -0.46 4.31 -9.82
C TYR A 37 -1.30 4.65 -8.58
N PRO A 38 -2.17 3.73 -8.12
CA PRO A 38 -3.25 4.05 -7.19
C PRO A 38 -2.83 4.17 -5.73
N VAL A 39 -1.71 3.56 -5.29
CA VAL A 39 -1.27 3.66 -3.89
C VAL A 39 0.12 4.21 -3.80
N ILE A 40 0.31 5.17 -2.91
CA ILE A 40 1.57 5.90 -2.74
C ILE A 40 2.12 5.73 -1.32
N LEU A 41 3.44 5.89 -1.20
CA LEU A 41 4.12 5.95 0.08
C LEU A 41 4.52 7.38 0.39
N LEU A 42 3.75 8.05 1.24
CA LEU A 42 4.07 9.37 1.77
C LEU A 42 5.17 9.23 2.85
N LYS A 43 6.23 10.00 2.64
CA LYS A 43 7.37 10.16 3.54
C LYS A 43 7.56 11.63 3.89
N GLY A 44 8.08 11.87 5.07
CA GLY A 44 8.35 13.21 5.55
C GLY A 44 8.85 13.25 6.97
N THR A 45 8.76 14.42 7.58
CA THR A 45 9.22 14.67 8.96
C THR A 45 8.11 15.24 9.82
N VAL A 46 8.20 14.98 11.12
CA VAL A 46 7.40 15.61 12.17
C VAL A 46 8.34 16.20 13.21
N ALA A 47 8.02 17.38 13.74
CA ALA A 47 8.87 18.02 14.74
C ALA A 47 8.92 17.26 16.08
N ASP A 48 7.81 16.61 16.46
CA ASP A 48 7.70 15.85 17.71
C ASP A 48 8.27 14.43 17.53
N LYS A 49 9.49 14.21 18.02
CA LYS A 49 10.21 12.93 17.93
C LYS A 49 9.61 11.83 18.82
N ALA A 50 8.72 12.17 19.75
CA ALA A 50 8.05 11.20 20.61
C ALA A 50 6.80 10.58 19.96
N LEU A 51 6.33 11.12 18.82
CA LEU A 51 5.24 10.53 18.06
C LEU A 51 5.64 9.17 17.48
N THR A 52 4.70 8.23 17.52
CA THR A 52 4.87 6.87 17.00
C THR A 52 3.97 6.56 15.80
N SER A 53 2.97 7.40 15.55
CA SER A 53 2.00 7.20 14.47
C SER A 53 1.60 8.50 13.78
N ILE A 54 1.13 8.35 12.55
CA ILE A 54 0.54 9.39 11.72
C ILE A 54 -0.60 8.78 10.93
N THR A 55 -1.62 9.55 10.59
CA THR A 55 -2.74 9.07 9.78
C THR A 55 -2.82 9.88 8.50
N ALA A 56 -2.94 9.21 7.36
CA ALA A 56 -3.25 9.82 6.08
C ALA A 56 -4.74 9.64 5.78
N VAL A 57 -5.43 10.73 5.49
CA VAL A 57 -6.85 10.76 5.14
C VAL A 57 -7.00 11.36 3.76
N ASN A 58 -7.46 10.58 2.79
CA ASN A 58 -7.84 11.07 1.47
C ASN A 58 -9.30 11.56 1.50
N GLU A 59 -9.51 12.87 1.63
CA GLU A 59 -10.83 13.50 1.68
C GLU A 59 -11.61 13.37 0.36
N SER A 60 -10.93 13.00 -0.72
CA SER A 60 -11.55 12.77 -2.04
C SER A 60 -12.07 11.35 -2.24
N SER A 61 -11.80 10.43 -1.30
CA SER A 61 -12.16 9.01 -1.41
C SER A 61 -13.31 8.63 -0.47
N SER A 62 -14.25 7.85 -0.98
CA SER A 62 -15.32 7.19 -0.20
C SER A 62 -15.00 5.73 0.13
N ARG A 63 -13.82 5.22 -0.25
CA ARG A 63 -13.41 3.83 0.00
C ARG A 63 -13.06 3.61 1.47
N ASP A 64 -13.14 2.37 1.94
CA ASP A 64 -12.69 1.99 3.29
C ASP A 64 -11.18 2.27 3.51
N THR A 65 -10.41 2.30 2.43
CA THR A 65 -8.99 2.65 2.38
C THR A 65 -8.71 4.16 2.41
N ARG A 66 -9.74 5.01 2.54
CA ARG A 66 -9.57 6.47 2.59
C ARG A 66 -8.67 6.94 3.74
N GLU A 67 -8.61 6.15 4.82
CA GLU A 67 -7.86 6.47 6.03
C GLU A 67 -6.87 5.34 6.33
N LEU A 68 -5.58 5.66 6.32
CA LEU A 68 -4.51 4.70 6.56
C LEU A 68 -3.55 5.20 7.64
N ASN A 69 -3.19 4.30 8.54
CA ASN A 69 -2.23 4.59 9.60
C ASN A 69 -0.81 4.26 9.14
N GLY A 70 0.11 5.15 9.50
CA GLY A 70 1.53 5.03 9.25
C GLY A 70 2.33 5.07 10.54
N LEU A 71 3.63 4.86 10.38
CA LEU A 71 4.59 4.82 11.48
C LEU A 71 5.39 6.11 11.50
N VAL A 72 5.65 6.59 12.71
CA VAL A 72 6.61 7.64 12.99
C VAL A 72 7.75 7.05 13.82
N HIS A 73 8.98 7.37 13.44
CA HIS A 73 10.17 6.96 14.16
C HIS A 73 11.23 8.07 14.06
N GLU A 74 11.73 8.54 15.21
CA GLU A 74 12.76 9.57 15.31
C GLU A 74 12.45 10.87 14.53
N GLY A 75 11.18 11.27 14.50
CA GLY A 75 10.73 12.46 13.77
C GLY A 75 10.62 12.27 12.25
N GLN A 76 10.75 11.05 11.74
CA GLN A 76 10.46 10.70 10.36
C GLN A 76 9.19 9.86 10.28
N PHE A 77 8.42 9.99 9.21
CA PHE A 77 7.21 9.19 9.03
C PHE A 77 7.16 8.48 7.68
N LYS A 78 6.42 7.37 7.67
CA LYS A 78 6.01 6.63 6.47
C LYS A 78 4.55 6.24 6.61
N VAL A 79 3.74 6.62 5.63
CA VAL A 79 2.31 6.28 5.59
C VAL A 79 1.88 6.03 4.15
N LEU A 80 1.02 5.03 3.95
CA LEU A 80 0.42 4.78 2.66
C LEU A 80 -0.78 5.70 2.46
N ALA A 81 -1.09 6.05 1.21
CA ALA A 81 -2.36 6.65 0.85
C ALA A 81 -2.90 6.01 -0.42
N ASP A 82 -4.17 5.64 -0.39
CA ASP A 82 -4.91 5.18 -1.57
C ASP A 82 -5.50 6.36 -2.33
N LEU A 83 -5.37 6.33 -3.66
CA LEU A 83 -5.78 7.40 -4.57
C LEU A 83 -6.98 6.95 -5.40
N VAL A 84 -7.89 7.89 -5.64
CA VAL A 84 -8.99 7.78 -6.59
C VAL A 84 -8.65 8.55 -7.87
N PRO A 85 -9.15 8.14 -9.05
CA PRO A 85 -8.87 8.87 -10.28
C PRO A 85 -9.24 10.37 -10.18
N GLY A 86 -8.34 11.23 -10.65
CA GLY A 86 -8.45 12.68 -10.54
C GLY A 86 -7.72 13.25 -9.34
N THR A 87 -8.25 14.34 -8.79
CA THR A 87 -7.61 15.12 -7.74
C THR A 87 -7.88 14.52 -6.37
N ASN A 88 -6.81 14.28 -5.61
CA ASN A 88 -6.81 13.68 -4.28
C ASN A 88 -6.32 14.70 -3.26
N ARG A 89 -7.17 15.05 -2.30
CA ARG A 89 -6.82 15.95 -1.17
C ARG A 89 -6.48 15.10 0.04
N ILE A 90 -5.19 14.99 0.34
CA ILE A 90 -4.70 14.14 1.42
C ILE A 90 -4.33 15.01 2.62
N VAL A 91 -4.95 14.72 3.76
CA VAL A 91 -4.64 15.31 5.05
C VAL A 91 -3.77 14.34 5.83
N LEU A 92 -2.57 14.76 6.21
CA LEU A 92 -1.76 14.06 7.18
C LEU A 92 -2.02 14.63 8.56
N ARG A 93 -2.46 13.77 9.48
CA ARG A 93 -2.82 14.13 10.84
C ARG A 93 -1.89 13.47 11.83
N THR A 94 -1.40 14.28 12.76
CA THR A 94 -0.91 13.84 14.07
C THR A 94 -1.85 14.42 15.12
N GLY A 95 -1.92 13.87 16.32
CA GLY A 95 -2.87 14.34 17.36
C GLY A 95 -2.77 15.83 17.71
N LYS A 96 -1.73 16.54 17.26
CA LYS A 96 -1.49 17.97 17.52
C LYS A 96 -1.37 18.83 16.25
N SER A 97 -1.32 18.25 15.06
CA SER A 97 -1.07 19.00 13.84
C SER A 97 -1.60 18.31 12.59
N GLU A 98 -1.91 19.13 11.59
CA GLU A 98 -2.33 18.65 10.29
C GLU A 98 -1.53 19.32 9.17
N THR A 99 -1.35 18.63 8.06
CA THR A 99 -0.79 19.18 6.83
C THR A 99 -1.53 18.58 5.64
N ARG A 100 -1.67 19.36 4.58
CA ARG A 100 -2.39 18.95 3.38
C ARG A 100 -1.42 18.85 2.20
N ILE A 101 -1.67 17.88 1.34
CA ILE A 101 -1.06 17.78 0.03
C ILE A 101 -2.15 17.38 -0.98
N THR A 102 -2.12 18.02 -2.14
CA THR A 102 -2.99 17.71 -3.27
C THR A 102 -2.19 16.92 -4.27
N LEU A 103 -2.70 15.80 -4.74
CA LEU A 103 -2.06 14.96 -5.76
C LEU A 103 -3.05 14.61 -6.86
N GLU A 104 -2.57 14.41 -8.08
CA GLU A 104 -3.41 14.10 -9.23
C GLU A 104 -3.13 12.67 -9.70
N TYR A 105 -4.10 11.76 -9.55
CA TYR A 105 -3.96 10.39 -10.03
C TYR A 105 -4.60 10.24 -11.40
N LYS A 106 -3.79 9.90 -12.40
CA LYS A 106 -4.25 9.57 -13.75
C LYS A 106 -3.87 8.13 -14.08
N PRO A 107 -4.83 7.18 -14.09
CA PRO A 107 -4.57 5.78 -14.42
C PRO A 107 -3.70 5.60 -15.67
N GLN A 108 -2.86 4.56 -15.67
CA GLN A 108 -1.99 4.26 -16.82
C GLN A 108 -2.82 3.88 -18.04
N THR A 109 -2.47 4.49 -19.18
CA THR A 109 -3.01 4.14 -20.50
C THR A 109 -2.15 3.10 -21.22
N ASN A 110 -1.08 2.62 -20.59
CA ASN A 110 -0.20 1.60 -21.14
C ASN A 110 -0.97 0.28 -21.36
N PRO A 111 -1.04 -0.25 -22.60
CA PRO A 111 -1.76 -1.50 -22.86
C PRO A 111 -1.06 -2.73 -22.28
N TYR A 112 0.23 -2.64 -21.90
CA TYR A 112 0.96 -3.74 -21.26
C TYR A 112 0.62 -3.85 -19.78
N LYS A 113 0.06 -4.98 -19.35
CA LYS A 113 -0.39 -5.18 -17.97
C LYS A 113 0.28 -6.37 -17.30
N VAL A 114 0.55 -6.23 -16.00
CA VAL A 114 0.81 -7.35 -15.10
C VAL A 114 -0.52 -7.84 -14.55
N ARG A 115 -0.75 -9.15 -14.60
CA ARG A 115 -1.95 -9.80 -14.05
C ARG A 115 -1.53 -10.81 -13.00
N VAL A 116 -2.34 -10.96 -11.97
CA VAL A 116 -2.10 -11.94 -10.91
C VAL A 116 -3.17 -13.02 -10.95
N PHE A 117 -2.72 -14.27 -10.92
CA PHE A 117 -3.56 -15.46 -10.89
C PHE A 117 -3.25 -16.26 -9.62
N TYR A 118 -4.30 -16.76 -8.98
CA TYR A 118 -4.20 -17.73 -7.89
C TYR A 118 -4.57 -19.11 -8.43
N PHE A 119 -3.59 -20.01 -8.49
CA PHE A 119 -3.75 -21.35 -9.04
C PHE A 119 -4.21 -22.34 -7.97
N VAL A 120 -5.28 -23.06 -8.25
CA VAL A 120 -5.91 -24.02 -7.32
C VAL A 120 -6.26 -25.33 -8.03
N GLY A 121 -6.67 -26.34 -7.26
CA GLY A 121 -7.22 -27.58 -7.81
C GLY A 121 -8.50 -27.36 -8.65
N LYS A 122 -8.94 -28.41 -9.33
CA LYS A 122 -10.15 -28.36 -10.19
C LYS A 122 -11.43 -28.00 -9.42
N ASP A 123 -11.48 -28.39 -8.15
CA ASP A 123 -12.54 -28.12 -7.18
C ASP A 123 -12.63 -26.62 -6.87
N GLY A 124 -11.50 -25.92 -6.93
CA GLY A 124 -11.44 -24.49 -6.73
C GLY A 124 -11.39 -24.06 -5.27
N ASP A 125 -10.95 -24.92 -4.34
CA ASP A 125 -10.72 -24.53 -2.96
C ASP A 125 -9.65 -23.43 -2.89
N THR A 126 -10.02 -22.27 -2.36
CA THR A 126 -9.13 -21.10 -2.24
C THR A 126 -8.51 -20.96 -0.86
N ARG A 127 -8.82 -21.86 0.08
CA ARG A 127 -8.24 -21.84 1.42
C ARG A 127 -6.75 -22.14 1.36
N TYR A 128 -5.99 -21.41 2.17
CA TYR A 128 -4.55 -21.56 2.31
C TYR A 128 -4.19 -21.73 3.78
N GLN A 129 -3.02 -22.31 4.07
CA GLN A 129 -2.51 -22.35 5.43
C GLN A 129 -2.17 -20.94 5.92
N THR A 130 -2.58 -20.63 7.15
CA THR A 130 -2.38 -19.32 7.77
C THR A 130 -2.22 -19.48 9.28
N PRO A 131 -1.29 -18.75 9.92
CA PRO A 131 -1.14 -18.77 11.38
C PRO A 131 -2.21 -17.93 12.08
N LEU A 132 -3.03 -17.19 11.33
CA LEU A 132 -4.08 -16.35 11.88
C LEU A 132 -5.34 -17.20 12.13
N PRO A 133 -5.80 -17.36 13.38
CA PRO A 133 -6.93 -18.24 13.69
C PRO A 133 -8.24 -17.79 13.02
N ASP A 134 -8.42 -16.48 12.84
CA ASP A 134 -9.65 -15.87 12.30
C ASP A 134 -9.44 -15.29 10.88
N ASP A 135 -8.57 -15.91 10.08
CA ASP A 135 -8.35 -15.51 8.69
C ASP A 135 -9.63 -15.73 7.86
N ASN A 136 -10.05 -14.71 7.12
CA ASN A 136 -11.20 -14.78 6.23
C ASN A 136 -10.88 -15.48 4.89
N TYR A 137 -9.64 -15.97 4.71
CA TYR A 137 -9.15 -16.59 3.48
C TYR A 137 -9.27 -15.70 2.23
N ASP A 138 -9.23 -14.37 2.41
CA ASP A 138 -9.33 -13.40 1.31
C ASP A 138 -8.03 -13.31 0.50
N PHE A 139 -7.78 -14.33 -0.33
CA PHE A 139 -6.63 -14.34 -1.22
C PHE A 139 -6.64 -13.16 -2.21
N ARG A 140 -7.82 -12.64 -2.58
CA ARG A 140 -7.93 -11.52 -3.53
C ARG A 140 -7.46 -10.23 -2.90
N GLY A 141 -7.97 -9.89 -1.72
CA GLY A 141 -7.52 -8.72 -0.96
C GLY A 141 -6.03 -8.79 -0.63
N LYS A 142 -5.53 -9.96 -0.21
CA LYS A 142 -4.11 -10.15 0.13
C LYS A 142 -3.19 -10.03 -1.07
N LEU A 143 -3.46 -10.76 -2.16
CA LEU A 143 -2.62 -10.70 -3.36
C LEU A 143 -2.76 -9.36 -4.09
N GLY A 144 -3.96 -8.78 -4.10
CA GLY A 144 -4.19 -7.44 -4.64
C GLY A 144 -3.38 -6.38 -3.88
N THR A 145 -3.42 -6.43 -2.55
CA THR A 145 -2.60 -5.55 -1.69
C THR A 145 -1.11 -5.75 -1.95
N ALA A 146 -0.64 -7.01 -2.02
CA ALA A 146 0.76 -7.30 -2.31
C ALA A 146 1.21 -6.75 -3.67
N LEU A 147 0.40 -6.90 -4.72
CA LEU A 147 0.72 -6.38 -6.05
C LEU A 147 0.77 -4.85 -6.07
N THR A 148 -0.17 -4.20 -5.39
CA THR A 148 -0.20 -2.75 -5.24
C THR A 148 1.04 -2.23 -4.49
N LEU A 149 1.44 -2.90 -3.39
CA LEU A 149 2.67 -2.54 -2.67
C LEU A 149 3.92 -2.74 -3.53
N MET A 150 4.00 -3.82 -4.31
CA MET A 150 5.09 -4.03 -5.27
C MET A 150 5.12 -2.92 -6.34
N GLN A 151 3.96 -2.48 -6.80
CA GLN A 151 3.84 -1.38 -7.75
C GLN A 151 4.35 -0.06 -7.16
N THR A 152 3.95 0.26 -5.92
CA THR A 152 4.43 1.43 -5.17
C THR A 152 5.94 1.37 -4.94
N TYR A 153 6.46 0.23 -4.47
CA TYR A 153 7.89 0.05 -4.23
C TYR A 153 8.70 0.23 -5.52
N THR A 154 8.24 -0.36 -6.62
CA THR A 154 8.90 -0.22 -7.93
C THR A 154 8.91 1.24 -8.38
N ALA A 155 7.80 1.98 -8.21
CA ALA A 155 7.75 3.39 -8.56
C ALA A 155 8.74 4.24 -7.75
N GLU A 156 8.81 4.01 -6.44
CA GLU A 156 9.71 4.72 -5.53
C GLU A 156 11.18 4.40 -5.83
N GLU A 157 11.49 3.15 -6.13
CA GLU A 157 12.85 2.73 -6.47
C GLU A 157 13.30 3.28 -7.83
N MET A 158 12.42 3.27 -8.83
CA MET A 158 12.69 3.89 -10.13
C MET A 158 12.93 5.39 -10.01
N HIS A 159 12.17 6.07 -9.14
CA HIS A 159 12.38 7.49 -8.84
C HIS A 159 13.72 7.73 -8.14
N ARG A 160 14.05 6.92 -7.12
CA ARG A 160 15.32 6.99 -6.38
C ARG A 160 16.53 6.81 -7.32
N LEU A 161 16.39 5.98 -8.35
CA LEU A 161 17.42 5.73 -9.36
C LEU A 161 17.46 6.78 -10.48
N GLY A 162 16.60 7.81 -10.46
CA GLY A 162 16.60 8.91 -11.43
C GLY A 162 15.77 8.66 -12.70
N TYR A 163 14.98 7.57 -12.76
CA TYR A 163 14.11 7.26 -13.90
C TYR A 163 12.71 7.87 -13.79
N GLY A 164 12.44 8.62 -12.73
CA GLY A 164 11.10 9.07 -12.35
C GLY A 164 10.24 7.94 -11.77
N ARG A 165 9.03 8.28 -11.31
CA ARG A 165 8.08 7.32 -10.71
C ARG A 165 7.42 6.43 -11.75
N ARG A 166 8.20 5.50 -12.29
CA ARG A 166 7.76 4.54 -13.31
C ARG A 166 7.53 3.19 -12.66
N THR A 167 6.42 2.56 -13.01
CA THR A 167 6.05 1.24 -12.51
C THR A 167 5.20 0.51 -13.54
N PHE A 168 5.01 -0.79 -13.35
CA PHE A 168 4.18 -1.61 -14.23
C PHE A 168 2.70 -1.25 -14.08
N ASN A 169 1.91 -1.47 -15.13
CA ASN A 169 0.45 -1.36 -15.06
C ASN A 169 -0.15 -2.68 -14.57
N THR A 170 -1.32 -2.63 -13.93
CA THR A 170 -2.08 -3.81 -13.49
C THR A 170 -3.55 -3.68 -13.86
N GLU A 171 -4.26 -4.80 -13.89
CA GLU A 171 -5.72 -4.78 -14.04
C GLU A 171 -6.38 -4.31 -12.76
N LEU A 172 -7.25 -3.30 -12.90
CA LEU A 172 -8.07 -2.77 -11.83
C LEU A 172 -9.55 -2.98 -12.19
N ASP A 173 -10.38 -3.24 -11.19
CA ASP A 173 -11.84 -3.22 -11.32
C ASP A 173 -12.39 -1.78 -11.32
N GLU A 174 -13.71 -1.65 -11.37
CA GLU A 174 -14.42 -0.35 -11.36
C GLU A 174 -14.16 0.44 -10.06
N ASP A 175 -13.91 -0.26 -8.96
CA ASP A 175 -13.56 0.34 -7.66
C ASP A 175 -12.07 0.69 -7.57
N GLY A 176 -11.27 0.40 -8.60
CA GLY A 176 -9.83 0.66 -8.62
C GLY A 176 -9.00 -0.35 -7.83
N LYS A 177 -9.56 -1.51 -7.46
CA LYS A 177 -8.84 -2.59 -6.80
C LYS A 177 -8.23 -3.54 -7.82
N VAL A 178 -7.10 -4.14 -7.48
CA VAL A 178 -6.43 -5.12 -8.34
C VAL A 178 -7.33 -6.33 -8.60
N ILE A 179 -7.50 -6.69 -9.88
CA ILE A 179 -8.19 -7.92 -10.27
C ILE A 179 -7.25 -9.11 -10.03
N VAL A 180 -7.63 -9.97 -9.10
CA VAL A 180 -6.96 -11.26 -8.84
C VAL A 180 -7.79 -12.40 -9.43
N HIS A 181 -7.24 -13.04 -10.45
CA HIS A 181 -7.89 -14.10 -11.21
C HIS A 181 -7.76 -15.44 -10.50
N LEU A 182 -8.79 -16.29 -10.59
CA LEU A 182 -8.71 -17.67 -10.13
C LEU A 182 -8.36 -18.57 -11.32
N LEU A 183 -7.29 -19.36 -11.21
CA LEU A 183 -6.85 -20.30 -12.24
C LEU A 183 -7.03 -21.74 -11.75
N LYS A 184 -8.03 -22.43 -12.27
CA LYS A 184 -8.29 -23.83 -11.89
C LYS A 184 -7.44 -24.79 -12.70
N GLY A 185 -6.73 -25.68 -12.02
CA GLY A 185 -6.04 -26.81 -12.63
C GLY A 185 -7.02 -27.90 -13.11
N PRO A 186 -6.57 -28.81 -14.00
CA PRO A 186 -7.36 -29.94 -14.46
C PRO A 186 -7.53 -31.05 -13.40
N LEU A 187 -6.62 -31.14 -12.42
CA LEU A 187 -6.62 -32.18 -11.39
C LEU A 187 -7.16 -31.66 -10.04
N PRO A 188 -7.72 -32.54 -9.19
CA PRO A 188 -7.95 -32.25 -7.77
C PRO A 188 -6.68 -31.77 -7.06
N ALA A 189 -6.84 -31.02 -5.96
CA ALA A 189 -5.70 -30.52 -5.19
C ALA A 189 -4.79 -31.65 -4.67
N GLU A 190 -5.40 -32.77 -4.28
CA GLU A 190 -4.76 -33.96 -3.73
C GLU A 190 -3.76 -34.60 -4.69
N GLU A 191 -4.02 -34.55 -6.00
CA GLU A 191 -3.12 -35.10 -7.01
C GLU A 191 -1.80 -34.31 -7.13
N TYR A 192 -1.82 -33.02 -6.76
CA TYR A 192 -0.59 -32.21 -6.72
C TYR A 192 0.20 -32.40 -5.44
N TRP A 193 -0.42 -32.91 -4.37
CA TRP A 193 0.23 -33.13 -3.07
C TRP A 193 0.95 -34.47 -2.99
N LYS A 194 0.59 -35.43 -3.85
CA LYS A 194 1.19 -36.77 -3.86
C LYS A 194 2.71 -36.71 -4.08
N PRO A 195 3.52 -37.46 -3.30
CA PRO A 195 4.97 -37.54 -3.50
C PRO A 195 5.40 -38.02 -4.90
N ASP A 196 4.61 -38.90 -5.50
CA ASP A 196 4.76 -39.42 -6.88
C ASP A 196 3.83 -38.71 -7.88
N GLY A 197 3.16 -37.64 -7.46
CA GLY A 197 2.24 -36.85 -8.27
C GLY A 197 2.94 -35.89 -9.23
N VAL A 198 2.34 -34.71 -9.40
CA VAL A 198 2.86 -33.71 -10.33
C VAL A 198 4.11 -33.03 -9.75
N ASN A 199 5.29 -33.40 -10.26
CA ASN A 199 6.53 -32.71 -9.89
C ASN A 199 6.53 -31.22 -10.31
N GLY A 200 7.44 -30.44 -9.74
CA GLY A 200 7.49 -28.98 -9.96
C GLY A 200 7.55 -28.58 -11.44
N GLY A 201 8.37 -29.24 -12.25
CA GLY A 201 8.47 -28.95 -13.69
C GLY A 201 7.17 -29.23 -14.44
N ALA A 202 6.52 -30.35 -14.14
CA ALA A 202 5.23 -30.71 -14.71
C ALA A 202 4.12 -29.72 -14.28
N LEU A 203 4.15 -29.25 -13.03
CA LEU A 203 3.22 -28.25 -12.51
C LEU A 203 3.34 -26.92 -13.27
N TYR A 204 4.55 -26.38 -13.43
CA TYR A 204 4.77 -25.14 -14.19
C TYR A 204 4.31 -25.27 -15.64
N GLY A 205 4.63 -26.40 -16.29
CA GLY A 205 4.18 -26.68 -17.66
C GLY A 205 2.65 -26.75 -17.76
N GLN A 206 1.98 -27.32 -16.76
CA GLN A 206 0.53 -27.38 -16.71
C GLN A 206 -0.09 -26.01 -16.49
N ILE A 207 0.41 -25.22 -15.53
CA ILE A 207 -0.03 -23.85 -15.28
C ILE A 207 0.08 -23.03 -16.56
N SER A 208 1.22 -23.10 -17.25
CA SER A 208 1.46 -22.39 -18.51
C SER A 208 0.43 -22.78 -19.59
N ARG A 209 0.15 -24.09 -19.76
CA ARG A 209 -0.87 -24.57 -20.71
C ARG A 209 -2.28 -24.12 -20.35
N THR A 210 -2.66 -24.17 -19.08
CA THR A 210 -3.99 -23.72 -18.62
C THR A 210 -4.14 -22.22 -18.85
N LEU A 211 -3.15 -21.44 -18.44
CA LEU A 211 -3.13 -19.99 -18.58
C LEU A 211 -3.23 -19.56 -20.05
N SER A 212 -2.48 -20.21 -20.95
CA SER A 212 -2.51 -19.90 -22.39
C SER A 212 -3.88 -20.15 -23.03
N LYS A 213 -4.72 -20.99 -22.43
CA LYS A 213 -6.10 -21.25 -22.91
C LYS A 213 -7.10 -20.21 -22.40
N VAL A 214 -6.98 -19.80 -21.15
CA VAL A 214 -7.97 -18.94 -20.49
C VAL A 214 -7.64 -17.46 -20.55
N ALA A 215 -6.38 -17.11 -20.76
CA ALA A 215 -5.86 -15.75 -20.72
C ALA A 215 -4.77 -15.54 -21.79
N PRO A 216 -5.09 -15.66 -23.10
CA PRO A 216 -4.13 -15.64 -24.20
C PRO A 216 -3.63 -14.24 -24.60
N GLU A 217 -3.93 -13.19 -23.82
CA GLU A 217 -3.71 -11.80 -24.21
C GLU A 217 -2.22 -11.47 -24.39
N PRO A 218 -1.79 -10.98 -25.57
CA PRO A 218 -0.37 -10.86 -25.93
C PRO A 218 0.37 -9.75 -25.16
N ASN A 219 -0.33 -8.73 -24.68
CA ASN A 219 0.25 -7.58 -23.98
C ASN A 219 0.24 -7.77 -22.47
N THR A 220 0.43 -9.00 -21.98
CA THR A 220 0.34 -9.29 -20.55
C THR A 220 1.54 -10.05 -20.02
N ARG A 221 1.87 -9.76 -18.77
CA ARG A 221 2.80 -10.56 -17.95
C ARG A 221 1.99 -11.14 -16.80
N ASN A 222 1.95 -12.45 -16.71
CA ASN A 222 1.11 -13.14 -15.75
C ASN A 222 1.96 -13.67 -14.59
N LEU A 223 1.71 -13.17 -13.39
CA LEU A 223 2.20 -13.72 -12.14
C LEU A 223 1.20 -14.79 -11.67
N VAL A 224 1.67 -16.02 -11.45
CA VAL A 224 0.84 -17.10 -10.91
C VAL A 224 1.34 -17.49 -9.53
N ILE A 225 0.47 -17.39 -8.52
CA ILE A 225 0.71 -17.85 -7.16
C ILE A 225 0.02 -19.20 -6.99
N VAL A 226 0.76 -20.22 -6.56
CA VAL A 226 0.22 -21.58 -6.36
C VAL A 226 -0.42 -21.67 -4.99
N GLY A 227 -1.74 -21.85 -4.96
CA GLY A 227 -2.59 -21.95 -3.77
C GLY A 227 -2.78 -23.38 -3.25
N LEU A 228 -1.78 -24.25 -3.43
CA LEU A 228 -1.83 -25.66 -3.04
C LEU A 228 -1.06 -25.91 -1.74
N SER A 229 -1.04 -24.94 -0.83
CA SER A 229 -0.13 -24.90 0.33
C SER A 229 -0.44 -25.89 1.45
N ARG A 230 -1.46 -26.74 1.33
CA ARG A 230 -1.64 -27.86 2.27
C ARG A 230 -0.54 -28.89 2.00
N PHE A 231 0.57 -28.77 2.71
CA PHE A 231 1.42 -29.92 2.98
C PHE A 231 0.64 -30.86 3.91
N ASP A 232 0.72 -32.15 3.62
CA ASP A 232 0.27 -33.29 4.42
C ASP A 232 0.29 -33.00 5.94
N PRO A 233 -0.85 -33.12 6.67
CA PRO A 233 -0.89 -32.91 8.13
C PRO A 233 -0.06 -33.92 8.93
#